data_AF-A0A7V5V2I4-F1
#
_entry.id   AF-A0A7V5V2I4-F1
#
_cell.length_a   1.000
_cell.length_b   1.000
_cell.length_c   1.000
_cell.angle_alpha   90.00
_cell.angle_beta   90.00
_cell.angle_gamma   90.00
#
_symmetry.space_group_name_H-M   'P 1'
#
loop_
_entity.id
_entity.type
_entity.pdbx_description
1 polymer ?
#
loop_
_entity_poly.entity_id
_entity_poly.type
_entity_poly.pdbx_seq_one_letter_code
_entity_poly.pdbx_strand_id
1 'polypeptide(L)'
;MEPLTRQKVLTYMSIKNIAITLLFVNTWVCAQQDLVDAAKTRLKQFVIYDGSYQKLAYPGGDVDEHRGVCTDVLIRSYRLIGKDLQQLVHEDMGAHFQLYPQIWGLNKADSNIDHRRVPNLETFFSRHGKSLIITANPQDYKPGEIVSWRLDNNLPHIGIVSDVPSPHDPKRMQIIHNIGLGPQLQDMLFDYKIVGHFSY
;
A
#
# COMPACT_ATOMS: atom_id res chain seq x y z
N MET A 1 55.55 36.97 -32.74
CA MET A 1 54.51 36.30 -33.55
C MET A 1 54.01 35.11 -32.76
N GLU A 2 52.71 35.13 -32.51
CA GLU A 2 51.81 34.19 -31.81
C GLU A 2 51.62 32.85 -32.61
N PRO A 3 50.85 31.81 -32.18
CA PRO A 3 51.07 30.87 -31.05
C PRO A 3 50.60 29.40 -31.38
N LEU A 4 50.26 28.62 -30.32
CA LEU A 4 49.49 27.36 -30.23
C LEU A 4 50.31 26.03 -30.30
N THR A 5 50.08 24.99 -29.48
CA THR A 5 48.86 24.64 -28.73
C THR A 5 49.13 23.65 -27.57
N ARG A 6 48.23 23.72 -26.58
CA ARG A 6 47.97 22.80 -25.46
C ARG A 6 47.84 21.33 -25.86
N GLN A 7 48.63 20.42 -25.29
CA GLN A 7 48.15 19.11 -24.79
C GLN A 7 49.23 18.40 -23.98
N LYS A 8 49.15 18.46 -22.63
CA LYS A 8 49.79 17.55 -21.66
C LYS A 8 49.58 18.10 -20.26
N VAL A 9 48.37 17.99 -19.72
CA VAL A 9 48.14 18.23 -18.30
C VAL A 9 47.09 17.22 -17.81
N LEU A 10 47.58 16.24 -17.06
CA LEU A 10 46.88 15.50 -16.00
C LEU A 10 45.90 14.40 -16.40
N THR A 11 46.46 13.26 -16.81
CA THR A 11 45.91 11.94 -16.44
C THR A 11 46.21 11.74 -14.96
N TYR A 12 45.21 11.82 -14.08
CA TYR A 12 45.09 11.11 -12.78
C TYR A 12 43.95 11.74 -11.97
N MET A 13 42.74 11.20 -12.07
CA MET A 13 41.74 11.27 -10.99
C MET A 13 40.86 10.01 -10.99
N SER A 14 41.18 9.13 -10.04
CA SER A 14 40.27 8.35 -9.19
C SER A 14 39.07 7.66 -9.82
N ILE A 15 39.24 6.39 -10.16
CA ILE A 15 38.15 5.41 -10.19
C ILE A 15 37.80 5.09 -8.73
N LYS A 16 36.92 5.88 -8.13
CA LYS A 16 36.18 5.48 -6.92
C LYS A 16 34.76 5.99 -7.06
N ASN A 17 33.80 5.08 -6.85
CA ASN A 17 32.35 5.29 -6.70
C ASN A 17 31.49 5.08 -7.96
N ILE A 18 31.46 3.85 -8.49
CA ILE A 18 30.27 3.35 -9.24
C ILE A 18 30.04 1.90 -8.83
N ALA A 19 29.50 1.65 -7.64
CA ALA A 19 29.13 0.29 -7.22
C ALA A 19 28.05 0.22 -6.11
N ILE A 20 27.18 1.23 -5.94
CA ILE A 20 26.15 1.21 -4.87
C ILE A 20 24.70 1.37 -5.39
N THR A 21 24.47 1.57 -6.70
CA THR A 21 23.12 1.87 -7.20
C THR A 21 22.29 0.64 -7.64
N LEU A 22 22.87 -0.57 -7.71
CA LEU A 22 22.19 -1.77 -8.25
C LEU A 22 21.56 -2.71 -7.20
N LEU A 23 21.85 -2.56 -5.91
CA LEU A 23 21.27 -3.41 -4.86
C LEU A 23 19.91 -2.92 -4.35
N PHE A 24 19.65 -1.61 -4.38
CA PHE A 24 18.40 -1.05 -3.85
C PHE A 24 17.21 -1.22 -4.80
N VAL A 25 17.39 -1.32 -6.11
CA VAL A 25 16.23 -1.50 -7.02
C VAL A 25 15.65 -2.91 -6.90
N ASN A 26 16.51 -3.91 -6.70
CA ASN A 26 16.09 -5.32 -6.67
C ASN A 26 15.29 -5.69 -5.41
N THR A 27 15.62 -5.11 -4.25
CA THR A 27 14.91 -5.45 -3.00
C THR A 27 13.48 -4.92 -2.97
N TRP A 28 13.23 -3.75 -3.55
CA TRP A 28 11.90 -3.12 -3.56
C TRP A 28 10.94 -3.84 -4.51
N VAL A 29 11.41 -4.25 -5.69
CA VAL A 29 10.58 -5.03 -6.64
C VAL A 29 10.21 -6.38 -6.05
N CYS A 30 11.13 -7.06 -5.37
CA CYS A 30 10.84 -8.33 -4.69
C CYS A 30 9.80 -8.14 -3.57
N ALA A 31 10.00 -7.17 -2.67
CA ALA A 31 9.07 -6.92 -1.56
C ALA A 31 7.65 -6.57 -2.05
N GLN A 32 7.56 -5.86 -3.18
CA GLN A 32 6.28 -5.49 -3.75
C GLN A 32 5.55 -6.69 -4.37
N GLN A 33 6.30 -7.59 -5.02
CA GLN A 33 5.76 -8.85 -5.53
C GLN A 33 5.31 -9.77 -4.39
N ASP A 34 6.06 -9.83 -3.28
CA ASP A 34 5.70 -10.64 -2.10
C ASP A 34 4.33 -10.21 -1.56
N LEU A 35 4.03 -8.90 -1.52
CA LEU A 35 2.72 -8.40 -1.11
C LEU A 35 1.61 -8.83 -2.07
N VAL A 36 1.84 -8.77 -3.38
CA VAL A 36 0.87 -9.21 -4.40
C VAL A 36 0.56 -10.69 -4.23
N ASP A 37 1.58 -11.52 -4.07
CA ASP A 37 1.40 -12.96 -3.91
C ASP A 37 0.70 -13.30 -2.59
N ALA A 38 1.04 -12.60 -1.51
CA ALA A 38 0.31 -12.67 -0.25
C ALA A 38 -1.17 -12.26 -0.41
N ALA A 39 -1.47 -11.21 -1.16
CA ALA A 39 -2.83 -10.76 -1.47
C ALA A 39 -3.62 -11.80 -2.29
N LYS A 40 -3.00 -12.45 -3.27
CA LYS A 40 -3.66 -13.52 -4.04
C LYS A 40 -4.08 -14.70 -3.16
N THR A 41 -3.36 -14.99 -2.08
CA THR A 41 -3.78 -16.07 -1.15
C THR A 41 -5.15 -15.79 -0.52
N ARG A 42 -5.53 -14.51 -0.37
CA ARG A 42 -6.81 -14.09 0.19
C ARG A 42 -7.98 -14.45 -0.72
N LEU A 43 -7.78 -14.49 -2.05
CA LEU A 43 -8.80 -14.87 -3.04
C LEU A 43 -9.32 -16.31 -2.87
N LYS A 44 -8.59 -17.16 -2.14
CA LYS A 44 -8.96 -18.55 -1.89
C LYS A 44 -9.79 -18.73 -0.62
N GLN A 45 -10.07 -17.65 0.11
CA GLN A 45 -10.67 -17.70 1.44
C GLN A 45 -12.15 -17.34 1.36
N PHE A 46 -12.98 -18.12 2.05
CA PHE A 46 -14.38 -17.74 2.28
C PHE A 46 -14.44 -16.70 3.41
N VAL A 47 -14.98 -15.53 3.11
CA VAL A 47 -15.07 -14.41 4.05
C VAL A 47 -16.45 -13.76 3.95
N ILE A 48 -17.13 -13.66 5.09
CA ILE A 48 -18.36 -12.89 5.29
C ILE A 48 -17.96 -11.44 5.58
N TYR A 49 -18.57 -10.50 4.86
CA TYR A 49 -18.31 -9.09 5.08
C TYR A 49 -18.83 -8.63 6.44
N ASP A 50 -17.92 -8.23 7.32
CA ASP A 50 -18.28 -7.76 8.66
C ASP A 50 -17.30 -6.69 9.17
N GLY A 51 -17.78 -5.45 9.20
CA GLY A 51 -17.08 -4.29 9.76
C GLY A 51 -17.40 -4.00 11.22
N SER A 52 -18.08 -4.90 11.93
CA SER A 52 -18.42 -4.70 13.33
C SER A 52 -17.16 -4.52 14.20
N TYR A 53 -17.31 -3.66 15.22
CA TYR A 53 -16.27 -3.47 16.22
C TYR A 53 -16.17 -4.72 17.10
N GLN A 54 -14.95 -5.18 17.34
CA GLN A 54 -14.66 -6.36 18.16
C GLN A 54 -13.40 -6.10 18.98
N LYS A 55 -13.32 -6.71 20.17
CA LYS A 55 -12.10 -6.67 20.99
C LYS A 55 -11.08 -7.65 20.41
N LEU A 56 -9.86 -7.19 20.16
CA LEU A 56 -8.78 -7.96 19.56
C LEU A 56 -7.65 -8.19 20.55
N ALA A 57 -6.86 -9.24 20.34
CA ALA A 57 -5.54 -9.37 20.95
C ALA A 57 -4.61 -8.25 20.43
N TYR A 58 -3.50 -8.00 21.12
CA TYR A 58 -2.50 -7.03 20.70
C TYR A 58 -1.11 -7.40 21.22
N PRO A 59 -0.04 -7.34 20.38
CA PRO A 59 -0.08 -7.18 18.91
C PRO A 59 -0.58 -8.45 18.21
N GLY A 60 -0.74 -8.42 16.89
CA GLY A 60 -1.12 -9.58 16.09
C GLY A 60 -2.58 -10.03 16.24
N GLY A 61 -3.46 -9.20 16.78
CA GLY A 61 -4.89 -9.44 16.79
C GLY A 61 -5.49 -9.41 15.38
N ASP A 62 -6.53 -10.22 15.20
CA ASP A 62 -7.31 -10.31 13.97
C ASP A 62 -8.77 -10.64 14.34
N VAL A 63 -9.69 -10.29 13.45
CA VAL A 63 -11.05 -10.83 13.50
C VAL A 63 -11.04 -12.30 13.09
N ASP A 64 -12.17 -12.97 13.28
CA ASP A 64 -12.39 -14.33 12.81
C ASP A 64 -11.92 -14.53 11.35
N GLU A 65 -11.34 -15.69 11.04
CA GLU A 65 -10.73 -15.95 9.75
C GLU A 65 -11.74 -15.86 8.58
N HIS A 66 -13.01 -16.17 8.86
CA HIS A 66 -14.13 -16.12 7.92
C HIS A 66 -14.87 -14.79 7.96
N ARG A 67 -14.33 -13.76 8.63
CA ARG A 67 -14.91 -12.40 8.66
C ARG A 67 -13.87 -11.38 8.21
N GLY A 68 -14.35 -10.29 7.62
CA GLY A 68 -13.49 -9.15 7.32
C GLY A 68 -14.05 -8.18 6.29
N VAL A 69 -13.36 -7.05 6.14
CA VAL A 69 -13.66 -5.96 5.21
C VAL A 69 -12.48 -5.68 4.28
N CYS A 70 -12.50 -4.57 3.55
CA CYS A 70 -11.46 -4.18 2.61
C CYS A 70 -10.06 -4.06 3.26
N THR A 71 -9.97 -3.48 4.46
CA THR A 71 -8.70 -3.34 5.18
C THR A 71 -8.12 -4.69 5.60
N ASP A 72 -8.96 -5.68 5.92
CA ASP A 72 -8.50 -6.99 6.41
C ASP A 72 -7.80 -7.80 5.30
N VAL A 73 -8.04 -7.46 4.02
CA VAL A 73 -7.22 -7.92 2.90
C VAL A 73 -5.79 -7.42 3.07
N LEU A 74 -5.59 -6.12 3.23
CA LEU A 74 -4.26 -5.52 3.40
C LEU A 74 -3.57 -6.04 4.67
N ILE A 75 -4.27 -6.04 5.80
CA ILE A 75 -3.72 -6.45 7.10
C ILE A 75 -3.17 -7.87 7.03
N ARG A 76 -3.98 -8.81 6.52
CA ARG A 76 -3.59 -10.22 6.42
C ARG A 76 -2.50 -10.43 5.37
N SER A 77 -2.51 -9.69 4.26
CA SER A 77 -1.45 -9.76 3.25
C SER A 77 -0.11 -9.24 3.76
N TYR A 78 -0.10 -8.08 4.41
CA TYR A 78 1.12 -7.53 5.02
C TYR A 78 1.68 -8.43 6.11
N ARG A 79 0.81 -9.10 6.88
CA ARG A 79 1.24 -10.02 7.95
C ARG A 79 2.00 -11.24 7.39
N LEU A 80 1.61 -11.75 6.22
CA LEU A 80 2.33 -12.85 5.56
C LEU A 80 3.76 -12.47 5.15
N ILE A 81 4.04 -11.17 4.97
CA ILE A 81 5.38 -10.65 4.64
C ILE A 81 6.06 -9.97 5.85
N GLY A 82 5.59 -10.29 7.07
CA GLY A 82 6.23 -9.87 8.31
C GLY A 82 5.90 -8.45 8.79
N LYS A 83 4.88 -7.79 8.24
CA LYS A 83 4.42 -6.47 8.69
C LYS A 83 3.04 -6.58 9.36
N ASP A 84 2.95 -6.31 10.66
CA ASP A 84 1.66 -6.25 11.37
C ASP A 84 1.07 -4.84 11.36
N LEU A 85 0.14 -4.57 10.45
CA LEU A 85 -0.52 -3.26 10.38
C LEU A 85 -1.32 -2.92 11.65
N GLN A 86 -1.78 -3.90 12.43
CA GLN A 86 -2.42 -3.60 13.72
C GLN A 86 -1.46 -2.86 14.63
N GLN A 87 -0.28 -3.44 14.84
CA GLN A 87 0.77 -2.85 15.67
C GLN A 87 1.27 -1.52 15.09
N LEU A 88 1.68 -1.52 13.82
CA LEU A 88 2.36 -0.38 13.21
C LEU A 88 1.48 0.88 13.18
N VAL A 89 0.20 0.71 12.81
CA VAL A 89 -0.74 1.84 12.78
C VAL A 89 -1.07 2.30 14.20
N HIS A 90 -1.31 1.37 15.14
CA HIS A 90 -1.65 1.72 16.52
C HIS A 90 -0.53 2.48 17.23
N GLU A 91 0.72 2.05 17.07
CA GLU A 91 1.87 2.69 17.70
C GLU A 91 2.12 4.10 17.13
N ASP A 92 2.02 4.27 15.80
CA ASP A 92 2.15 5.61 15.20
C ASP A 92 0.99 6.53 15.61
N MET A 93 -0.23 6.01 15.67
CA MET A 93 -1.39 6.75 16.17
C MET A 93 -1.25 7.09 17.66
N GLY A 94 -0.68 6.20 18.48
CA GLY A 94 -0.43 6.44 19.90
C GLY A 94 0.51 7.63 20.11
N ALA A 95 1.56 7.73 19.29
CA ALA A 95 2.51 8.84 19.34
C ALA A 95 2.02 10.13 18.65
N HIS A 96 1.14 10.01 17.66
CA HIS A 96 0.79 11.12 16.76
C HIS A 96 -0.72 11.27 16.51
N PHE A 97 -1.55 10.98 17.52
CA PHE A 97 -3.00 10.87 17.37
C PHE A 97 -3.66 12.04 16.64
N GLN A 98 -3.20 13.27 16.90
CA GLN A 98 -3.74 14.50 16.30
C GLN A 98 -3.50 14.62 14.79
N LEU A 99 -2.56 13.86 14.23
CA LEU A 99 -2.27 13.83 12.79
C LEU A 99 -3.23 12.91 12.02
N TYR A 100 -3.97 12.06 12.73
CA TYR A 100 -4.95 11.14 12.15
C TYR A 100 -6.35 11.77 12.11
N PRO A 101 -7.27 11.26 11.27
CA PRO A 101 -8.62 11.82 11.16
C PRO A 101 -9.38 11.83 12.50
N GLN A 102 -9.91 12.99 12.87
CA GLN A 102 -10.64 13.19 14.13
C GLN A 102 -12.15 12.97 13.98
N ILE A 103 -12.56 12.06 13.10
CA ILE A 103 -13.96 11.87 12.66
C ILE A 103 -14.76 10.87 13.51
N TRP A 104 -14.13 10.26 14.52
CA TRP A 104 -14.76 9.20 15.35
C TRP A 104 -15.00 9.61 16.80
N GLY A 105 -14.73 10.87 17.17
CA GLY A 105 -14.95 11.36 18.54
C GLY A 105 -14.07 10.71 19.61
N LEU A 106 -12.98 10.04 19.22
CA LEU A 106 -12.02 9.44 20.13
C LEU A 106 -10.95 10.47 20.54
N ASN A 107 -10.35 10.29 21.71
CA ASN A 107 -9.27 11.14 22.23
C ASN A 107 -7.90 10.42 22.28
N LYS A 108 -7.85 9.16 21.88
CA LYS A 108 -6.64 8.32 21.81
C LYS A 108 -6.82 7.19 20.81
N ALA A 109 -5.70 6.59 20.43
CA ALA A 109 -5.63 5.40 19.59
C ALA A 109 -6.36 4.20 20.22
N ASP A 110 -6.92 3.33 19.39
CA ASP A 110 -7.64 2.12 19.77
C ASP A 110 -7.16 0.92 18.93
N SER A 111 -6.35 0.06 19.57
CA SER A 111 -5.72 -1.10 18.95
C SER A 111 -6.71 -2.12 18.35
N ASN A 112 -7.99 -2.04 18.74
CA ASN A 112 -9.04 -2.90 18.21
C ASN A 112 -9.51 -2.49 16.81
N ILE A 113 -9.31 -1.24 16.40
CA ILE A 113 -9.96 -0.69 15.20
C ILE A 113 -9.08 0.24 14.36
N ASP A 114 -7.96 0.75 14.89
CA ASP A 114 -7.13 1.75 14.21
C ASP A 114 -6.74 1.35 12.78
N HIS A 115 -6.16 0.16 12.62
CA HIS A 115 -5.76 -0.44 11.34
C HIS A 115 -6.93 -0.86 10.43
N ARG A 116 -8.15 -0.98 10.97
CA ARG A 116 -9.36 -1.38 10.23
C ARG A 116 -10.15 -0.18 9.69
N ARG A 117 -9.58 1.02 9.74
CA ARG A 117 -10.17 2.25 9.20
C ARG A 117 -9.37 2.72 8.00
N VAL A 118 -10.00 2.74 6.82
CA VAL A 118 -9.35 3.21 5.59
C VAL A 118 -8.70 4.60 5.74
N PRO A 119 -9.35 5.62 6.35
CA PRO A 119 -8.70 6.93 6.54
C PRO A 119 -7.47 6.91 7.44
N ASN A 120 -7.39 5.96 8.39
CA ASN A 120 -6.18 5.77 9.19
C ASN A 120 -5.06 5.15 8.35
N LEU A 121 -5.37 4.14 7.53
CA LEU A 121 -4.40 3.55 6.62
C LEU A 121 -3.87 4.56 5.59
N GLU A 122 -4.74 5.41 5.03
CA GLU A 122 -4.34 6.52 4.15
C GLU A 122 -3.30 7.42 4.83
N THR A 123 -3.56 7.82 6.08
CA THR A 123 -2.65 8.66 6.87
C THR A 123 -1.34 7.92 7.17
N PHE A 124 -1.41 6.66 7.60
CA PHE A 124 -0.25 5.83 7.91
C PHE A 124 0.65 5.65 6.68
N PHE A 125 0.08 5.26 5.53
CA PHE A 125 0.87 5.08 4.30
C PHE A 125 1.45 6.40 3.77
N SER A 126 0.75 7.52 3.94
CA SER A 126 1.32 8.84 3.60
C SER A 126 2.51 9.20 4.48
N ARG A 127 2.53 8.76 5.74
CA ARG A 127 3.59 9.08 6.71
C ARG A 127 4.79 8.14 6.63
N HIS A 128 4.55 6.86 6.33
CA HIS A 128 5.56 5.79 6.42
C HIS A 128 5.92 5.15 5.07
N GLY A 129 5.16 5.44 4.03
CA GLY A 129 5.42 5.02 2.66
C GLY A 129 5.67 6.21 1.73
N LYS A 130 5.30 6.04 0.46
CA LYS A 130 5.31 7.10 -0.56
C LYS A 130 3.88 7.37 -1.01
N SER A 131 3.45 8.62 -0.94
CA SER A 131 2.26 9.08 -1.66
C SER A 131 2.61 9.28 -3.14
N LEU A 132 1.93 8.55 -4.00
CA LEU A 132 2.11 8.58 -5.44
C LEU A 132 1.06 9.50 -6.08
N ILE A 133 1.36 9.97 -7.29
CA ILE A 133 0.44 10.83 -8.03
C ILE A 133 -0.75 9.98 -8.50
N ILE A 134 -1.96 10.54 -8.38
CA ILE A 134 -3.18 9.96 -8.96
C ILE A 134 -3.30 10.49 -10.38
N THR A 135 -3.29 9.59 -11.36
CA THR A 135 -3.41 9.92 -12.79
C THR A 135 -4.52 9.10 -13.45
N ALA A 136 -4.89 9.49 -14.66
CA ALA A 136 -5.79 8.70 -15.52
C ALA A 136 -5.04 7.64 -16.35
N ASN A 137 -3.71 7.53 -16.22
CA ASN A 137 -2.92 6.55 -16.96
C ASN A 137 -2.86 5.23 -16.17
N PRO A 138 -3.45 4.12 -16.66
CA PRO A 138 -3.46 2.85 -15.95
C PRO A 138 -2.05 2.32 -15.63
N GLN A 139 -1.05 2.68 -16.44
CA GLN A 139 0.31 2.19 -16.25
C GLN A 139 1.02 2.85 -15.08
N ASP A 140 0.49 3.92 -14.49
CA ASP A 140 1.10 4.58 -13.34
C ASP A 140 0.84 3.82 -12.03
N TYR A 141 -0.06 2.83 -12.05
CA TYR A 141 -0.43 1.98 -10.92
C TYR A 141 0.25 0.62 -11.07
N LYS A 142 1.26 0.36 -10.24
CA LYS A 142 2.13 -0.82 -10.31
C LYS A 142 1.64 -1.92 -9.37
N PRO A 143 1.89 -3.20 -9.70
CA PRO A 143 1.58 -4.31 -8.81
C PRO A 143 2.10 -4.05 -7.40
N GLY A 144 1.25 -4.31 -6.42
CA GLY A 144 1.48 -4.17 -4.99
C GLY A 144 1.33 -2.76 -4.43
N GLU A 145 1.20 -1.74 -5.27
CA GLU A 145 0.81 -0.41 -4.80
C GLU A 145 -0.61 -0.47 -4.21
N ILE A 146 -0.89 0.45 -3.29
CA ILE A 146 -2.15 0.53 -2.57
C ILE A 146 -2.95 1.69 -3.13
N VAL A 147 -4.22 1.45 -3.42
CA VAL A 147 -5.13 2.49 -3.89
C VAL A 147 -6.32 2.56 -2.94
N SER A 148 -6.74 3.78 -2.61
CA SER A 148 -7.96 4.02 -1.85
C SER A 148 -8.95 4.85 -2.64
N TRP A 149 -10.23 4.56 -2.42
CA TRP A 149 -11.35 5.17 -3.12
C TRP A 149 -12.34 5.78 -2.13
N ARG A 150 -13.21 6.60 -2.70
CA ARG A 150 -14.53 6.90 -2.14
C ARG A 150 -15.57 6.32 -3.08
N LEU A 151 -16.30 5.33 -2.57
CA LEU A 151 -17.43 4.70 -3.26
C LEU A 151 -18.66 5.61 -3.19
N ASP A 152 -19.81 5.10 -3.66
CA ASP A 152 -21.09 5.75 -3.48
C ASP A 152 -21.34 6.13 -2.01
N ASN A 153 -22.01 7.27 -1.80
CA ASN A 153 -22.21 7.89 -0.48
C ASN A 153 -20.90 8.19 0.28
N ASN A 154 -19.80 8.38 -0.45
CA ASN A 154 -18.48 8.72 0.11
C ASN A 154 -17.91 7.64 1.05
N LEU A 155 -18.32 6.38 0.88
CA LEU A 155 -17.84 5.27 1.70
C LEU A 155 -16.35 4.98 1.40
N PRO A 156 -15.45 5.01 2.39
CA PRO A 156 -14.03 4.71 2.19
C PRO A 156 -13.80 3.25 1.79
N HIS A 157 -12.93 3.03 0.80
CA HIS A 157 -12.54 1.71 0.34
C HIS A 157 -11.05 1.67 -0.01
N ILE A 158 -10.43 0.49 0.05
CA ILE A 158 -9.00 0.31 -0.18
C ILE A 158 -8.70 -1.08 -0.77
N GLY A 159 -7.59 -1.20 -1.49
CA GLY A 159 -7.20 -2.43 -2.17
C GLY A 159 -5.76 -2.38 -2.64
N ILE A 160 -5.28 -3.53 -3.12
CA ILE A 160 -3.91 -3.73 -3.60
C ILE A 160 -3.97 -3.92 -5.12
N VAL A 161 -3.14 -3.20 -5.85
CA VAL A 161 -2.97 -3.38 -7.30
C VAL A 161 -2.34 -4.76 -7.54
N SER A 162 -2.97 -5.60 -8.36
CA SER A 162 -2.43 -6.94 -8.68
C SER A 162 -1.40 -6.87 -9.81
N ASP A 163 -0.85 -8.03 -10.17
CA ASP A 163 -0.09 -8.25 -11.41
C ASP A 163 -0.93 -8.93 -12.50
N VAL A 164 -2.26 -8.96 -12.34
CA VAL A 164 -3.18 -9.53 -13.32
C VAL A 164 -3.76 -8.40 -14.17
N PRO A 165 -3.52 -8.37 -15.49
CA PRO A 165 -4.08 -7.35 -16.35
C PRO A 165 -5.60 -7.52 -16.48
N SER A 166 -6.30 -6.40 -16.67
CA SER A 166 -7.72 -6.38 -16.98
C SER A 166 -7.99 -7.10 -18.31
N PRO A 167 -9.10 -7.85 -18.41
CA PRO A 167 -9.55 -8.42 -19.68
C PRO A 167 -10.05 -7.36 -20.67
N HIS A 168 -10.36 -6.14 -20.21
CA HIS A 168 -10.86 -5.03 -21.04
C HIS A 168 -9.77 -4.03 -21.44
N ASP A 169 -8.72 -3.90 -20.64
CA ASP A 169 -7.56 -3.04 -20.92
C ASP A 169 -6.28 -3.70 -20.38
N PRO A 170 -5.43 -4.30 -21.23
CA PRO A 170 -4.24 -5.02 -20.78
C PRO A 170 -3.18 -4.11 -20.14
N LYS A 171 -3.31 -2.78 -20.24
CA LYS A 171 -2.42 -1.84 -19.55
C LYS A 171 -2.83 -1.59 -18.10
N ARG A 172 -4.06 -1.96 -17.73
CA ARG A 172 -4.64 -1.73 -16.42
C ARG A 172 -4.59 -3.01 -15.60
N MET A 173 -4.00 -2.94 -14.41
CA MET A 173 -4.03 -4.08 -13.50
C MET A 173 -5.36 -4.14 -12.74
N GLN A 174 -5.83 -5.35 -12.48
CA GLN A 174 -6.98 -5.58 -11.60
C GLN A 174 -6.61 -5.32 -10.14
N ILE A 175 -7.61 -5.13 -9.29
CA ILE A 175 -7.47 -4.83 -7.86
C ILE A 175 -7.84 -6.06 -7.04
N ILE A 176 -7.04 -6.37 -6.03
CA ILE A 176 -7.40 -7.30 -4.96
C ILE A 176 -7.98 -6.50 -3.79
N HIS A 177 -9.24 -6.77 -3.45
CA HIS A 177 -10.00 -6.06 -2.42
C HIS A 177 -11.16 -6.90 -1.89
N ASN A 178 -11.92 -6.38 -0.92
CA ASN A 178 -13.18 -6.98 -0.46
C ASN A 178 -14.21 -5.85 -0.25
N ILE A 179 -15.32 -5.88 -1.01
CA ILE A 179 -16.37 -4.85 -1.00
C ILE A 179 -17.77 -5.44 -0.72
N GLY A 180 -17.84 -6.59 -0.05
CA GLY A 180 -19.12 -7.18 0.41
C GLY A 180 -19.29 -8.66 0.09
N LEU A 181 -18.66 -9.14 -0.98
CA LEU A 181 -18.78 -10.51 -1.47
C LEU A 181 -17.54 -11.38 -1.17
N GLY A 182 -16.75 -10.96 -0.18
CA GLY A 182 -15.45 -11.55 0.14
C GLY A 182 -14.32 -11.00 -0.74
N PRO A 183 -13.08 -11.51 -0.57
CA PRO A 183 -11.94 -11.13 -1.39
C PRO A 183 -12.15 -11.43 -2.88
N GLN A 184 -11.97 -10.41 -3.72
CA GLN A 184 -12.16 -10.48 -5.16
C GLN A 184 -10.97 -9.87 -5.90
N LEU A 185 -10.74 -10.37 -7.11
CA LEU A 185 -9.87 -9.77 -8.10
C LEU A 185 -10.79 -9.09 -9.13
N GLN A 186 -10.83 -7.77 -9.14
CA GLN A 186 -11.79 -7.01 -9.95
C GLN A 186 -11.11 -5.93 -10.78
N ASP A 187 -11.53 -5.77 -12.03
CA ASP A 187 -11.17 -4.62 -12.85
C ASP A 187 -11.98 -3.40 -12.41
N MET A 188 -11.53 -2.72 -11.35
CA MET A 188 -12.26 -1.60 -10.72
C MET A 188 -11.42 -0.34 -10.47
N LEU A 189 -10.17 -0.29 -10.97
CA LEU A 189 -9.21 0.76 -10.62
C LEU A 189 -9.77 2.18 -10.81
N PHE A 190 -10.55 2.39 -11.87
CA PHE A 190 -11.12 3.69 -12.23
C PHE A 190 -12.66 3.77 -12.12
N ASP A 191 -13.30 2.78 -11.49
CA ASP A 191 -14.77 2.75 -11.35
C ASP A 191 -15.27 3.78 -10.33
N TYR A 192 -14.42 4.13 -9.36
CA TYR A 192 -14.73 5.07 -8.28
C TYR A 192 -13.66 6.15 -8.17
N LYS A 193 -13.97 7.22 -7.43
CA LYS A 193 -13.02 8.31 -7.19
C LYS A 193 -11.83 7.80 -6.37
N ILE A 194 -10.67 7.74 -6.99
CA ILE A 194 -9.40 7.51 -6.29
C ILE A 194 -9.10 8.75 -5.43
N VAL A 195 -8.76 8.52 -4.17
CA VAL A 195 -8.37 9.58 -3.22
C VAL A 195 -7.01 9.33 -2.55
N GLY A 196 -6.44 8.14 -2.73
CA GLY A 196 -5.11 7.80 -2.27
C GLY A 196 -4.44 6.80 -3.20
N HIS A 197 -3.13 6.97 -3.38
CA HIS A 197 -2.27 6.08 -4.14
C HIS A 197 -0.92 6.02 -3.43
N PHE A 198 -0.48 4.82 -3.03
CA PHE A 198 0.64 4.64 -2.12
C PHE A 198 1.54 3.46 -2.49
N SER A 199 2.82 3.55 -2.13
CA SER A 199 3.76 2.42 -2.09
C SER A 199 4.37 2.31 -0.69
N TYR A 200 4.34 1.12 -0.09
CA TYR A 200 4.80 0.85 1.29
C TYR A 200 5.37 -0.56 1.49
#